data_AF-A0A1Q6Q220-F1
#
_entry.id   AF-A0A1Q6Q220-F1
#
_cell.length_a   1.000
_cell.length_b   1.000
_cell.length_c   1.000
_cell.angle_alpha   90.00
_cell.angle_beta   90.00
_cell.angle_gamma   90.00
#
_symmetry.space_group_name_H-M   'P 1'
#
loop_
_entity.id
_entity.type
_entity.pdbx_description
1 polymer ?
#
loop_
_entity_poly.entity_id
_entity_poly.type
_entity_poly.pdbx_seq_one_letter_code
_entity_poly.pdbx_strand_id
1 'polypeptide(L)'
;MCLTKGSESTDYSAEENASWHLAGYQSIRNTLAQMATDGDPRDVTEGMLKVAAAMFGQIKGEEARTQQCLALAEQARLKAIYEKASRRRMEIGMPNLTDAADLEALAKQFGQIPGYKDAKQQAEQCLQDAENVRENAYKDAVKVMQEAGRSSYKWKEAIQKLGREGLNGYRDVEELRKQAEQRYEECRNAEEKERKAKERKNKRLTVAFVLVVLIACVVGWFVVTRVIPNNKYQRAVALRENGQYDEAIAVFAELGDYSDAAQQLSETRYQQATNLRAFGKYDEAIALFAELGNYYDAAAQVTETKYQKATNLNAFGKYDEAYAIYVTLTGYKDVDKQLAEDDNMIAAARDAKFAVGNYVTFGTYPQTKAGNDATPIEWLVLARDGDKALLISRYGLDVQPYNKDYTSVTWETCTLRTWLNSTFYNKAFSSAEQAAILTTDVDNSKSQCYSIWTTSGGNNTQDKVFLLSYAEANKYFGVGKGSSKKTAAGVRWLRSPSYSQSNAAYVYIVGSIYFYSRNVDSDSEAVRSALWVDIESTIF
;
A
#
# COMPACT_ATOMS: atom_id res chain seq x y z
N MET A 1 78.96 -14.15 -39.57
CA MET A 1 78.03 -15.17 -40.08
C MET A 1 77.12 -14.46 -41.09
N CYS A 2 77.65 -13.94 -42.20
CA CYS A 2 78.18 -14.55 -43.43
C CYS A 2 77.06 -14.88 -44.44
N LEU A 3 76.88 -13.92 -45.35
CA LEU A 3 76.41 -14.07 -46.73
C LEU A 3 77.24 -15.12 -47.49
N THR A 4 76.67 -15.78 -48.50
CA THR A 4 77.38 -16.07 -49.77
C THR A 4 76.46 -16.30 -50.98
N LYS A 5 76.92 -15.78 -52.11
CA LYS A 5 76.37 -15.68 -53.49
C LYS A 5 77.00 -16.73 -54.44
N GLY A 6 76.43 -16.85 -55.65
CA GLY A 6 77.14 -17.04 -56.95
C GLY A 6 76.90 -18.41 -57.59
N SER A 7 76.38 -18.57 -58.83
CA SER A 7 76.91 -18.18 -60.17
C SER A 7 78.32 -18.75 -60.39
N GLU A 8 78.72 -19.40 -61.49
CA GLU A 8 78.48 -19.18 -62.93
C GLU A 8 79.12 -20.35 -63.72
N SER A 9 78.72 -20.55 -65.00
CA SER A 9 79.40 -21.10 -66.21
C SER A 9 80.70 -21.95 -66.10
N THR A 10 81.03 -22.93 -66.96
CA THR A 10 81.09 -22.91 -68.43
C THR A 10 81.45 -24.30 -68.99
N ASP A 11 81.11 -24.49 -70.27
CA ASP A 11 81.65 -25.45 -71.25
C ASP A 11 83.16 -25.77 -71.12
N TYR A 12 83.51 -27.05 -71.25
CA TYR A 12 84.85 -27.54 -71.54
C TYR A 12 84.84 -28.12 -72.97
N SER A 13 85.42 -27.41 -73.92
CA SER A 13 85.79 -27.98 -75.22
C SER A 13 87.00 -28.89 -75.08
N ALA A 14 86.90 -30.07 -75.70
CA ALA A 14 87.93 -31.03 -76.10
C ALA A 14 89.37 -30.71 -75.71
N GLU A 15 89.98 -31.58 -74.87
CA GLU A 15 91.10 -32.44 -75.28
C GLU A 15 91.64 -33.30 -74.11
N GLU A 16 92.03 -34.52 -74.48
CA GLU A 16 92.87 -35.55 -73.82
C GLU A 16 92.71 -35.94 -72.33
N ASN A 17 91.80 -35.34 -71.55
CA ASN A 17 91.44 -35.79 -70.20
C ASN A 17 89.92 -35.84 -69.96
N ALA A 18 89.13 -36.21 -70.98
CA ALA A 18 87.67 -36.16 -70.95
C ALA A 18 86.98 -37.36 -70.24
N SER A 19 87.51 -37.81 -69.10
CA SER A 19 86.94 -38.95 -68.38
C SER A 19 85.55 -38.65 -67.77
N TRP A 20 85.21 -37.40 -67.48
CA TRP A 20 83.93 -37.01 -66.85
C TRP A 20 82.82 -36.66 -67.85
N HIS A 21 83.14 -36.03 -68.99
CA HIS A 21 82.17 -35.74 -70.05
C HIS A 21 81.77 -36.97 -70.87
N LEU A 22 82.68 -37.93 -71.07
CA LEU A 22 82.35 -39.20 -71.73
C LEU A 22 81.42 -40.06 -70.85
N ALA A 23 81.64 -40.07 -69.54
CA ALA A 23 80.80 -40.79 -68.58
C ALA A 23 79.37 -40.21 -68.51
N GLY A 24 79.24 -38.88 -68.48
CA GLY A 24 77.93 -38.21 -68.53
C GLY A 24 77.17 -38.46 -69.84
N TYR A 25 77.88 -38.40 -70.97
CA TYR A 25 77.29 -38.68 -72.29
C TYR A 25 76.89 -40.15 -72.47
N GLN A 26 77.71 -41.09 -71.98
CA GLN A 26 77.37 -42.52 -71.96
C GLN A 26 76.20 -42.81 -71.00
N SER A 27 76.13 -42.12 -69.86
CA SER A 27 75.00 -42.20 -68.91
C SER A 27 73.68 -41.76 -69.54
N ILE A 28 73.67 -40.65 -70.28
CA ILE A 28 72.49 -40.18 -71.03
C ILE A 28 72.09 -41.19 -72.10
N ARG A 29 73.05 -41.76 -72.84
CA ARG A 29 72.79 -42.81 -73.85
C ARG A 29 72.20 -44.07 -73.22
N ASN A 30 72.72 -44.50 -72.07
CA ASN A 30 72.21 -45.66 -71.36
C ASN A 30 70.79 -45.40 -70.83
N THR A 31 70.54 -44.20 -70.31
CA THR A 31 69.21 -43.79 -69.83
C THR A 31 68.20 -43.74 -70.97
N LEU A 32 68.57 -43.19 -72.14
CA LEU A 32 67.73 -43.16 -73.33
C LEU A 32 67.44 -44.56 -73.87
N ALA A 33 68.45 -45.43 -73.91
CA ALA A 33 68.27 -46.82 -74.31
C ALA A 33 67.37 -47.60 -73.35
N GLN A 34 67.48 -47.34 -72.04
CA GLN A 34 66.58 -47.91 -71.04
C GLN A 34 65.14 -47.41 -71.24
N MET A 35 64.93 -46.09 -71.36
CA MET A 35 63.59 -45.53 -71.64
C MET A 35 62.98 -46.12 -72.91
N ALA A 36 63.77 -46.27 -73.98
CA ALA A 36 63.32 -46.87 -75.23
C ALA A 36 62.99 -48.37 -75.10
N THR A 37 63.73 -49.10 -74.28
CA THR A 37 63.47 -50.52 -73.97
C THR A 37 62.21 -50.68 -73.12
N ASP A 38 62.05 -49.81 -72.13
CA ASP A 38 60.91 -49.78 -71.21
C ASP A 38 59.62 -49.30 -71.90
N GLY A 39 59.76 -48.57 -73.02
CA GLY A 39 58.65 -47.89 -73.69
C GLY A 39 58.05 -46.74 -72.87
N ASP A 40 58.73 -46.29 -71.80
CA ASP A 40 58.28 -45.22 -70.90
C ASP A 40 59.24 -44.02 -71.00
N PRO A 41 58.75 -42.85 -71.45
CA PRO A 41 59.53 -41.61 -71.48
C PRO A 41 59.81 -41.03 -70.08
N ARG A 42 59.31 -41.67 -69.01
CA ARG A 42 59.44 -41.22 -67.61
C ARG A 42 58.90 -39.79 -67.47
N ASP A 43 59.67 -38.87 -66.92
CA ASP A 43 59.29 -37.46 -66.74
C ASP A 43 59.73 -36.56 -67.90
N VAL A 44 60.29 -37.13 -68.97
CA VAL A 44 60.79 -36.36 -70.11
C VAL A 44 59.63 -36.00 -71.04
N THR A 45 59.47 -34.70 -71.31
CA THR A 45 58.37 -34.21 -72.15
C THR A 45 58.56 -34.54 -73.63
N GLU A 46 57.46 -34.61 -74.38
CA GLU A 46 57.46 -34.73 -75.84
C GLU A 46 58.38 -33.68 -76.49
N GLY A 47 58.32 -32.43 -76.03
CA GLY A 47 59.14 -31.33 -76.53
C GLY A 47 60.63 -31.57 -76.32
N MET A 48 61.04 -31.99 -75.12
CA MET A 48 62.43 -32.30 -74.80
C MET A 48 62.97 -33.46 -75.65
N LEU A 49 62.16 -34.50 -75.87
CA LEU A 49 62.54 -35.66 -76.70
C LEU A 49 62.63 -35.32 -78.19
N LYS A 50 61.75 -34.44 -78.70
CA LYS A 50 61.84 -33.90 -80.07
C LYS A 50 63.10 -33.06 -80.27
N VAL A 51 63.46 -32.23 -79.29
CA VAL A 51 64.72 -31.47 -79.31
C VAL A 51 65.92 -32.42 -79.31
N ALA A 52 65.91 -33.45 -78.45
CA ALA A 52 66.97 -34.47 -78.43
C ALA A 52 67.06 -35.25 -79.75
N ALA A 53 65.93 -35.60 -80.36
CA ALA A 53 65.89 -36.25 -81.67
C ALA A 53 66.55 -35.39 -82.76
N ALA A 54 66.26 -34.08 -82.76
CA ALA A 54 66.87 -33.13 -83.69
C ALA A 54 68.38 -33.01 -83.49
N MET A 55 68.85 -32.97 -82.23
CA MET A 55 70.28 -32.95 -81.90
C MET A 55 71.00 -34.24 -82.36
N PHE A 56 70.45 -35.43 -82.08
CA PHE A 56 71.04 -36.68 -82.54
C PHE A 56 71.03 -36.83 -84.06
N GLY A 57 70.01 -36.28 -84.74
CA GLY A 57 69.91 -36.32 -86.20
C GLY A 57 71.01 -35.55 -86.93
N GLN A 58 71.70 -34.63 -86.25
CA GLN A 58 72.84 -33.89 -86.79
C GLN A 58 74.17 -34.67 -86.68
N ILE A 59 74.20 -35.80 -85.96
CA ILE A 59 75.40 -36.60 -85.70
C ILE A 59 75.40 -37.82 -86.63
N LYS A 60 76.44 -37.98 -87.45
CA LYS A 60 76.58 -39.10 -88.40
C LYS A 60 76.69 -40.44 -87.64
N GLY A 61 75.80 -41.39 -87.95
CA GLY A 61 75.77 -42.74 -87.33
C GLY A 61 74.80 -42.90 -86.15
N GLU A 62 74.01 -41.88 -85.82
CA GLU A 62 73.10 -41.85 -84.66
C GLU A 62 71.59 -41.99 -85.01
N GLU A 63 71.28 -42.41 -86.23
CA GLU A 63 69.91 -42.50 -86.78
C GLU A 63 68.96 -43.35 -85.92
N ALA A 64 69.45 -44.45 -85.37
CA ALA A 64 68.68 -45.31 -84.46
C ALA A 64 68.27 -44.56 -83.18
N ARG A 65 69.13 -43.68 -82.65
CA ARG A 65 68.84 -42.89 -81.44
C ARG A 65 67.86 -41.77 -81.72
N THR A 66 67.94 -41.14 -82.90
CA THR A 66 66.91 -40.19 -83.36
C THR A 66 65.53 -40.85 -83.41
N GLN A 67 65.43 -42.06 -83.95
CA GLN A 67 64.15 -42.78 -83.98
C GLN A 67 63.68 -43.20 -82.58
N GLN A 68 64.58 -43.63 -81.70
CA GLN A 68 64.24 -43.90 -80.29
C GLN A 68 63.68 -42.65 -79.59
N CYS A 69 64.30 -41.49 -79.76
CA CYS A 69 63.79 -40.23 -79.21
C CYS A 69 62.40 -39.86 -79.76
N LEU A 70 62.15 -40.06 -81.06
CA LEU A 70 60.83 -39.78 -81.66
C LEU A 70 59.76 -40.76 -81.19
N ALA A 71 60.08 -42.05 -81.07
CA ALA A 71 59.17 -43.05 -80.53
C ALA A 71 58.83 -42.74 -79.06
N LEU A 72 59.82 -42.35 -78.26
CA LEU A 72 59.61 -41.89 -76.89
C LEU A 72 58.81 -40.58 -76.83
N ALA A 73 59.00 -39.67 -77.78
CA ALA A 73 58.24 -38.43 -77.85
C ALA A 73 56.74 -38.70 -78.09
N GLU A 74 56.40 -39.65 -78.96
CA GLU A 74 55.00 -40.05 -79.16
C GLU A 74 54.45 -40.76 -77.91
N GLN A 75 55.23 -41.63 -77.26
CA GLN A 75 54.83 -42.21 -75.97
C GLN A 75 54.59 -41.11 -74.90
N ALA A 76 55.39 -40.04 -74.88
CA ALA A 76 55.23 -38.91 -73.96
C ALA A 76 53.97 -38.12 -74.26
N ARG A 77 53.63 -37.94 -75.54
CA ARG A 77 52.38 -37.30 -75.97
C ARG A 77 51.16 -38.11 -75.54
N LEU A 78 51.17 -39.43 -75.79
CA LEU A 78 50.09 -40.33 -75.40
C LEU A 78 49.92 -40.38 -73.88
N LYS A 79 51.03 -40.47 -73.13
CA LYS A 79 51.07 -40.41 -71.65
C LYS A 79 50.46 -39.11 -71.12
N ALA A 80 50.85 -37.96 -71.69
CA ALA A 80 50.36 -36.65 -71.25
C ALA A 80 48.83 -36.49 -71.47
N ILE A 81 48.31 -36.91 -72.62
CA ILE A 81 46.86 -36.89 -72.90
C ILE A 81 46.13 -37.81 -71.92
N TYR A 82 46.62 -39.04 -71.76
CA TYR A 82 46.03 -40.04 -70.89
C TYR A 82 46.02 -39.60 -69.41
N GLU A 83 47.14 -39.11 -68.88
CA GLU A 83 47.24 -38.68 -67.48
C GLU A 83 46.41 -37.42 -67.21
N LYS A 84 46.33 -36.49 -68.17
CA LYS A 84 45.47 -35.30 -68.04
C LYS A 84 43.99 -35.69 -68.00
N ALA A 85 43.54 -36.54 -68.94
CA ALA A 85 42.16 -37.01 -68.98
C ALA A 85 41.83 -37.85 -67.73
N SER A 86 42.76 -38.70 -67.28
CA SER A 86 42.59 -39.54 -66.08
C SER A 86 42.51 -38.72 -64.79
N ARG A 87 43.36 -37.70 -64.64
CA ARG A 87 43.28 -36.78 -63.49
C ARG A 87 41.93 -36.06 -63.46
N ARG A 88 41.50 -35.51 -64.60
CA ARG A 88 40.21 -34.80 -64.68
C ARG A 88 39.04 -35.75 -64.43
N ARG A 89 39.12 -36.99 -64.89
CA ARG A 89 38.13 -38.04 -64.59
C ARG A 89 38.07 -38.35 -63.09
N MET A 90 39.21 -38.42 -62.41
CA MET A 90 39.30 -38.62 -60.96
C MET A 90 38.71 -37.43 -60.18
N GLU A 91 38.91 -36.19 -60.65
CA GLU A 91 38.33 -34.98 -60.04
C GLU A 91 36.79 -34.98 -60.06
N ILE A 92 36.16 -35.52 -61.11
CA ILE A 92 34.69 -35.66 -61.19
C ILE A 92 34.17 -36.64 -60.13
N GLY A 93 34.95 -37.67 -59.78
CA GLY A 93 34.57 -38.65 -58.76
C GLY A 93 33.26 -39.36 -59.12
N MET A 94 32.27 -39.29 -58.22
CA MET A 94 30.92 -39.83 -58.46
C MET A 94 30.11 -38.81 -59.28
N PRO A 95 29.87 -39.07 -60.57
CA PRO A 95 29.30 -38.05 -61.44
C PRO A 95 27.86 -37.73 -61.09
N ASN A 96 27.49 -36.47 -61.28
CA ASN A 96 26.12 -36.02 -61.23
C ASN A 96 25.73 -35.37 -62.59
N LEU A 97 24.50 -34.85 -62.67
CA LEU A 97 23.96 -34.32 -63.92
C LEU A 97 24.79 -33.17 -64.52
N THR A 98 25.43 -32.32 -63.71
CA THR A 98 26.26 -31.22 -64.23
C THR A 98 27.52 -31.71 -64.92
N ASP A 99 27.98 -32.90 -64.57
CA ASP A 99 29.22 -33.48 -65.09
C ASP A 99 28.99 -34.22 -66.42
N ALA A 100 27.74 -34.39 -66.87
CA ALA A 100 27.43 -35.14 -68.09
C ALA A 100 28.16 -34.60 -69.33
N ALA A 101 28.22 -33.27 -69.49
CA ALA A 101 28.93 -32.63 -70.60
C ALA A 101 30.47 -32.77 -70.47
N ASP A 102 30.99 -32.66 -69.25
CA ASP A 102 32.42 -32.84 -68.96
C ASP A 102 32.85 -34.29 -69.22
N LEU A 103 32.02 -35.27 -68.87
CA LEU A 103 32.24 -36.68 -69.15
C LEU A 103 32.23 -36.98 -70.66
N GLU A 104 31.31 -36.41 -71.43
CA GLU A 104 31.33 -36.50 -72.90
C GLU A 104 32.58 -35.88 -73.51
N ALA A 105 33.04 -34.76 -72.96
CA ALA A 105 34.29 -34.12 -73.38
C ALA A 105 35.52 -34.98 -73.02
N LEU A 106 35.53 -35.64 -71.87
CA LEU A 106 36.58 -36.59 -71.48
C LEU A 106 36.58 -37.83 -72.36
N ALA A 107 35.41 -38.38 -72.70
CA ALA A 107 35.29 -39.49 -73.62
C ALA A 107 35.93 -39.15 -74.98
N LYS A 108 35.71 -37.93 -75.48
CA LYS A 108 36.38 -37.44 -76.70
C LYS A 108 37.90 -37.37 -76.55
N GLN A 109 38.43 -36.96 -75.39
CA GLN A 109 39.89 -36.90 -75.16
C GLN A 109 40.52 -38.30 -75.12
N PHE A 110 39.94 -39.24 -74.37
CA PHE A 110 40.41 -40.63 -74.37
C PHE A 110 40.26 -41.29 -75.75
N GLY A 111 39.20 -40.96 -76.49
CA GLY A 111 38.97 -41.43 -77.86
C GLY A 111 40.01 -40.98 -78.89
N GLN A 112 40.85 -39.98 -78.57
CA GLN A 112 41.98 -39.58 -79.43
C GLN A 112 43.15 -40.57 -79.37
N ILE A 113 43.20 -41.41 -78.32
CA ILE A 113 44.32 -42.33 -78.04
C ILE A 113 43.83 -43.77 -77.77
N PRO A 114 42.95 -44.35 -78.61
CA PRO A 114 42.21 -45.57 -78.28
C PRO A 114 43.08 -46.82 -78.08
N GLY A 115 44.32 -46.82 -78.62
CA GLY A 115 45.27 -47.92 -78.48
C GLY A 115 46.26 -47.78 -77.31
N TYR A 116 46.19 -46.70 -76.53
CA TYR A 116 47.11 -46.46 -75.41
C TYR A 116 46.47 -46.88 -74.09
N LYS A 117 47.07 -47.87 -73.40
CA LYS A 117 46.54 -48.46 -72.15
C LYS A 117 45.06 -48.85 -72.31
N ASP A 118 44.22 -48.52 -71.33
CA ASP A 118 42.77 -48.77 -71.31
C ASP A 118 41.95 -47.54 -71.77
N ALA A 119 42.55 -46.57 -72.47
CA ALA A 119 41.88 -45.31 -72.85
C ALA A 119 40.54 -45.53 -73.57
N LYS A 120 40.44 -46.53 -74.44
CA LYS A 120 39.16 -46.87 -75.10
C LYS A 120 38.08 -47.25 -74.09
N GLN A 121 38.40 -48.07 -73.09
CA GLN A 121 37.46 -48.46 -72.04
C GLN A 121 37.09 -47.25 -71.17
N GLN A 122 38.07 -46.39 -70.84
CA GLN A 122 37.81 -45.15 -70.11
C GLN A 122 36.85 -44.20 -70.87
N ALA A 123 36.98 -44.12 -72.20
CA ALA A 123 36.07 -43.33 -73.04
C ALA A 123 34.64 -43.87 -73.02
N GLU A 124 34.48 -45.18 -73.18
CA GLU A 124 33.18 -45.86 -73.13
C GLU A 124 32.53 -45.70 -71.75
N GLN A 125 33.31 -45.85 -70.68
CA GLN A 125 32.82 -45.64 -69.31
C GLN A 125 32.35 -44.21 -69.07
N CYS A 126 33.06 -43.20 -69.58
CA CYS A 126 32.65 -41.80 -69.44
C CYS A 126 31.31 -41.53 -70.15
N LEU A 127 31.09 -42.10 -71.34
CA LEU A 127 29.80 -41.97 -72.03
C LEU A 127 28.68 -42.70 -71.29
N GLN A 128 28.95 -43.90 -70.78
CA GLN A 128 27.97 -44.66 -70.01
C GLN A 128 27.58 -43.93 -68.73
N ASP A 129 28.55 -43.31 -68.04
CA ASP A 129 28.28 -42.55 -66.82
C ASP A 129 27.49 -41.27 -67.12
N ALA A 130 27.78 -40.58 -68.22
CA ALA A 130 27.01 -39.42 -68.66
C ALA A 130 25.54 -39.81 -68.96
N GLU A 131 25.32 -40.97 -69.59
CA GLU A 131 23.97 -41.48 -69.84
C GLU A 131 23.27 -41.89 -68.55
N ASN A 132 23.97 -42.58 -67.63
CA ASN A 132 23.41 -43.01 -66.35
C ASN A 132 22.95 -41.82 -65.48
N VAL A 133 23.72 -40.75 -65.42
CA VAL A 133 23.33 -39.57 -64.63
C VAL A 133 22.14 -38.84 -65.24
N ARG A 134 22.05 -38.77 -66.58
CA ARG A 134 20.87 -38.21 -67.26
C ARG A 134 19.64 -39.08 -67.03
N GLU A 135 19.76 -40.39 -67.16
CA GLU A 135 18.64 -41.31 -66.97
C GLU A 135 18.11 -41.29 -65.53
N ASN A 136 18.99 -41.22 -64.54
CA ASN A 136 18.59 -41.12 -63.14
C ASN A 136 17.88 -39.80 -62.84
N ALA A 137 18.41 -38.68 -63.35
CA ALA A 137 17.77 -37.37 -63.19
C ALA A 137 16.41 -37.30 -63.91
N TYR A 138 16.30 -37.92 -65.09
CA TYR A 138 15.05 -38.05 -65.83
C TYR A 138 14.00 -38.84 -65.04
N LYS A 139 14.36 -40.03 -64.53
CA LYS A 139 13.45 -40.87 -63.72
C LYS A 139 12.98 -40.16 -62.45
N ASP A 140 13.87 -39.46 -61.76
CA ASP A 140 13.51 -38.67 -60.57
C ASP A 140 12.51 -37.56 -60.92
N ALA A 141 12.73 -36.84 -62.02
CA ALA A 141 11.83 -35.79 -62.48
C ALA A 141 10.44 -36.33 -62.86
N VAL A 142 10.38 -37.44 -63.60
CA VAL A 142 9.12 -38.13 -63.99
C VAL A 142 8.38 -38.65 -62.77
N LYS A 143 9.08 -39.23 -61.79
CA LYS A 143 8.48 -39.72 -60.55
C LYS A 143 7.79 -38.61 -59.77
N VAL A 144 8.46 -37.47 -59.58
CA VAL A 144 7.86 -36.30 -58.91
C VAL A 144 6.61 -35.83 -59.66
N MET A 145 6.65 -35.83 -61.00
CA MET A 145 5.50 -35.48 -61.84
C MET A 145 4.31 -36.44 -61.63
N GLN A 146 4.55 -37.75 -61.56
CA GLN A 146 3.50 -38.76 -61.31
C GLN A 146 2.87 -38.65 -59.92
N GLU A 147 3.67 -38.30 -58.90
CA GLU A 147 3.22 -38.17 -57.52
C GLU A 147 2.60 -36.80 -57.18
N ALA A 148 2.60 -35.85 -58.13
CA ALA A 148 2.19 -34.48 -57.88
C ALA A 148 0.69 -34.31 -57.58
N GLY A 149 -0.15 -35.17 -58.17
CA GLY A 149 -1.59 -35.20 -57.90
C GLY A 149 -2.26 -33.83 -58.04
N ARG A 150 -2.88 -33.33 -56.96
CA ARG A 150 -3.53 -32.00 -56.91
C ARG A 150 -2.68 -30.91 -56.26
N SER A 151 -1.42 -31.18 -55.92
CA SER A 151 -0.57 -30.23 -55.19
C SER A 151 0.16 -29.33 -56.17
N SER A 152 -0.17 -28.03 -56.16
CA SER A 152 0.55 -27.04 -56.98
C SER A 152 2.06 -27.03 -56.67
N TYR A 153 2.43 -27.20 -55.40
CA TYR A 153 3.82 -27.26 -54.96
C TYR A 153 4.61 -28.41 -55.62
N LYS A 154 4.05 -29.62 -55.66
CA LYS A 154 4.72 -30.78 -56.25
C LYS A 154 4.87 -30.67 -57.77
N TRP A 155 3.87 -30.09 -58.45
CA TRP A 155 3.98 -29.79 -59.89
C TRP A 155 5.09 -28.78 -60.18
N LYS A 156 5.27 -27.77 -59.32
CA LYS A 156 6.39 -26.82 -59.42
C LYS A 156 7.75 -27.51 -59.26
N GLU A 157 7.86 -28.45 -58.32
CA GLU A 157 9.07 -29.24 -58.13
C GLU A 157 9.39 -30.09 -59.36
N ALA A 158 8.39 -30.74 -59.96
CA ALA A 158 8.55 -31.50 -61.20
C ALA A 158 9.08 -30.63 -62.35
N ILE A 159 8.51 -29.44 -62.55
CA ILE A 159 8.96 -28.47 -63.57
C ILE A 159 10.43 -28.10 -63.35
N GLN A 160 10.82 -27.82 -62.11
CA GLN A 160 12.20 -27.45 -61.78
C GLN A 160 13.18 -28.59 -62.07
N LYS A 161 12.85 -29.83 -61.71
CA LYS A 161 13.70 -31.00 -61.96
C LYS A 161 13.83 -31.28 -63.45
N LEU A 162 12.73 -31.26 -64.17
CA LEU A 162 12.72 -31.40 -65.62
C LEU A 162 13.54 -30.29 -66.27
N GLY A 163 13.50 -29.06 -65.73
CA GLY A 163 14.15 -27.83 -66.20
C GLY A 163 15.68 -27.78 -66.15
N ARG A 164 16.35 -28.79 -65.58
CA ARG A 164 17.81 -28.79 -65.44
C ARG A 164 18.50 -28.86 -66.81
N GLU A 165 19.54 -28.03 -67.00
CA GLU A 165 20.22 -27.88 -68.29
C GLU A 165 20.78 -29.19 -68.85
N GLY A 166 21.29 -30.08 -67.99
CA GLY A 166 21.82 -31.39 -68.41
C GLY A 166 20.79 -32.37 -68.98
N LEU A 167 19.49 -32.04 -68.91
CA LEU A 167 18.39 -32.81 -69.51
C LEU A 167 17.82 -32.16 -70.79
N ASN A 168 18.37 -31.04 -71.26
CA ASN A 168 17.92 -30.40 -72.49
C ASN A 168 18.13 -31.33 -73.69
N GLY A 169 17.09 -31.53 -74.51
CA GLY A 169 17.11 -32.48 -75.62
C GLY A 169 17.18 -33.96 -75.23
N TYR A 170 17.12 -34.30 -73.93
CA TYR A 170 17.10 -35.69 -73.46
C TYR A 170 15.67 -36.25 -73.50
N ARG A 171 15.44 -37.28 -74.32
CA ARG A 171 14.15 -37.97 -74.47
C ARG A 171 12.99 -36.98 -74.75
N ASP A 172 11.91 -37.08 -73.99
CA ASP A 172 10.66 -36.31 -74.06
C ASP A 172 10.55 -35.22 -72.97
N VAL A 173 11.68 -34.84 -72.34
CA VAL A 173 11.71 -33.87 -71.22
C VAL A 173 11.00 -32.56 -71.57
N GLU A 174 11.16 -32.05 -72.79
CA GLU A 174 10.52 -30.81 -73.22
C GLU A 174 8.99 -30.90 -73.28
N GLU A 175 8.45 -32.06 -73.64
CA GLU A 175 7.01 -32.30 -73.65
C GLU A 175 6.47 -32.44 -72.22
N LEU A 176 7.18 -33.18 -71.37
CA LEU A 176 6.83 -33.34 -69.95
C LEU A 176 6.86 -31.99 -69.20
N ARG A 177 7.80 -31.09 -69.52
CA ARG A 177 7.85 -29.73 -68.95
C ARG A 177 6.54 -28.97 -69.23
N LYS A 178 6.08 -28.97 -70.48
CA LYS A 178 4.83 -28.31 -70.89
C LYS A 178 3.62 -28.90 -70.18
N GLN A 179 3.55 -30.23 -70.08
CA GLN A 179 2.47 -30.92 -69.37
C GLN A 179 2.45 -30.56 -67.87
N ALA A 180 3.62 -30.53 -67.22
CA ALA A 180 3.76 -30.19 -65.82
C ALA A 180 3.37 -28.71 -65.54
N GLU A 181 3.74 -27.78 -66.43
CA GLU A 181 3.35 -26.37 -66.36
C GLU A 181 1.83 -26.17 -66.43
N GLN A 182 1.16 -26.87 -67.35
CA GLN A 182 -0.30 -26.81 -67.45
C GLN A 182 -0.98 -27.30 -66.17
N ARG A 183 -0.52 -28.44 -65.62
CA ARG A 183 -1.07 -29.02 -64.38
C ARG A 183 -0.81 -28.17 -63.14
N TYR A 184 0.34 -27.51 -63.08
CA TYR A 184 0.67 -26.55 -62.03
C TYR A 184 -0.35 -25.42 -61.97
N GLU A 185 -0.67 -24.82 -63.12
CA GLU A 185 -1.63 -23.71 -63.20
C GLU A 185 -3.06 -24.12 -62.83
N GLU A 186 -3.49 -25.32 -63.23
CA GLU A 186 -4.79 -25.88 -62.83
C GLU A 186 -4.90 -26.04 -61.30
N CYS A 187 -3.87 -26.63 -60.67
CA CYS A 187 -3.87 -26.87 -59.21
C CYS A 187 -3.80 -25.57 -58.41
N ARG A 188 -2.94 -24.62 -58.84
CA ARG A 188 -2.77 -23.32 -58.17
C ARG A 188 -4.08 -22.53 -58.14
N ASN A 189 -4.80 -22.49 -59.26
CA ASN A 189 -6.07 -21.80 -59.37
C ASN A 189 -7.18 -22.46 -58.52
N ALA A 190 -7.17 -23.78 -58.37
CA ALA A 190 -8.10 -24.50 -57.50
C ALA A 190 -7.85 -24.22 -56.01
N GLU A 191 -6.59 -24.29 -55.56
CA GLU A 191 -6.18 -23.96 -54.17
C GLU A 191 -6.53 -22.51 -53.80
N GLU A 192 -6.35 -21.55 -54.73
CA GLU A 192 -6.69 -20.15 -54.48
C GLU A 192 -8.20 -19.93 -54.33
N LYS A 193 -9.04 -20.65 -55.09
CA LYS A 193 -10.50 -20.64 -54.94
C LYS A 193 -10.92 -21.20 -53.58
N GLU A 194 -10.32 -22.30 -53.12
CA GLU A 194 -10.60 -22.87 -51.80
C GLU A 194 -10.17 -21.96 -50.65
N ARG A 195 -9.00 -21.32 -50.76
CA ARG A 195 -8.53 -20.34 -49.76
C ARG A 195 -9.48 -19.16 -49.62
N LYS A 196 -9.93 -18.59 -50.75
CA LYS A 196 -10.91 -17.48 -50.76
C LYS A 196 -12.27 -17.91 -50.19
N ALA A 197 -12.69 -19.17 -50.36
CA ALA A 197 -13.90 -19.71 -49.75
C ALA A 197 -13.78 -19.90 -48.22
N LYS A 198 -12.63 -20.37 -47.72
CA LYS A 198 -12.35 -20.54 -46.28
C LYS A 198 -12.25 -19.20 -45.55
N GLU A 199 -11.61 -18.18 -46.14
CA GLU A 199 -11.50 -16.84 -45.54
C GLU A 199 -12.86 -16.15 -45.33
N ARG A 200 -13.81 -16.33 -46.26
CA ARG A 200 -15.18 -15.79 -46.11
C ARG A 200 -15.94 -16.44 -44.96
N LYS A 201 -15.68 -17.71 -44.64
CA LYS A 201 -16.29 -18.45 -43.53
C LYS A 201 -15.68 -18.05 -42.17
N ASN A 202 -14.35 -17.89 -42.10
CA ASN A 202 -13.66 -17.52 -40.86
C ASN A 202 -13.90 -16.06 -40.45
N LYS A 203 -13.94 -15.10 -41.39
CA LYS A 203 -14.26 -13.69 -41.07
C LYS A 203 -15.66 -13.51 -40.43
N ARG A 204 -16.64 -14.33 -40.81
CA ARG A 204 -17.99 -14.33 -40.20
C ARG A 204 -17.98 -14.89 -38.76
N LEU A 205 -17.14 -15.90 -38.49
CA LEU A 205 -17.06 -16.54 -37.16
C LEU A 205 -16.32 -15.67 -36.13
N THR A 206 -15.24 -15.00 -36.54
CA THR A 206 -14.45 -14.12 -35.65
C THR A 206 -15.23 -12.87 -35.23
N VAL A 207 -16.00 -12.25 -36.13
CA VAL A 207 -16.85 -11.08 -35.80
C VAL A 207 -17.97 -11.47 -34.83
N ALA A 208 -18.58 -12.64 -35.01
CA ALA A 208 -19.60 -13.15 -34.08
C ALA A 208 -19.04 -13.42 -32.67
N PHE A 209 -17.84 -13.98 -32.57
CA PHE A 209 -17.19 -14.26 -31.28
C PHE A 209 -16.80 -12.97 -30.54
N VAL A 210 -16.21 -11.99 -31.24
CA VAL A 210 -15.86 -10.69 -30.64
C VAL A 210 -17.10 -9.93 -30.18
N LEU A 211 -18.22 -9.99 -30.92
CA LEU A 211 -19.50 -9.41 -30.52
C LEU A 211 -20.06 -10.05 -29.24
N VAL A 212 -20.02 -11.37 -29.11
CA VAL A 212 -20.49 -12.07 -27.90
C VAL A 212 -19.63 -11.73 -26.67
N VAL A 213 -18.31 -11.66 -26.82
CA VAL A 213 -17.41 -11.27 -25.73
C VAL A 213 -17.62 -9.81 -25.33
N LEU A 214 -17.79 -8.89 -26.28
CA LEU A 214 -18.11 -7.49 -25.99
C LEU A 214 -19.47 -7.36 -25.29
N ILE A 215 -20.49 -8.08 -25.73
CA ILE A 215 -21.80 -8.11 -25.06
C ILE A 215 -21.66 -8.68 -23.64
N ALA A 216 -20.90 -9.76 -23.43
CA ALA A 216 -20.67 -10.34 -22.11
C ALA A 216 -19.89 -9.38 -21.18
N CYS A 217 -18.91 -8.64 -21.69
CA CYS A 217 -18.21 -7.59 -20.94
C CYS A 217 -19.13 -6.42 -20.58
N VAL A 218 -20.00 -5.99 -21.49
CA VAL A 218 -21.00 -4.94 -21.23
C VAL A 218 -22.05 -5.40 -20.22
N VAL A 219 -22.53 -6.64 -20.33
CA VAL A 219 -23.46 -7.24 -19.35
C VAL A 219 -22.78 -7.40 -17.99
N GLY A 220 -21.54 -7.89 -17.95
CA GLY A 220 -20.75 -8.01 -16.72
C GLY A 220 -20.52 -6.66 -16.05
N TRP A 221 -20.13 -5.64 -16.83
CA TRP A 221 -20.00 -4.26 -16.37
C TRP A 221 -21.34 -3.74 -15.81
N PHE A 222 -22.45 -3.96 -16.51
CA PHE A 222 -23.77 -3.52 -16.08
C PHE A 222 -24.21 -4.21 -14.78
N VAL A 223 -23.96 -5.51 -14.63
CA VAL A 223 -24.28 -6.25 -13.40
C VAL A 223 -23.49 -5.70 -12.20
N VAL A 224 -22.19 -5.46 -12.37
CA VAL A 224 -21.32 -4.94 -11.29
C VAL A 224 -21.66 -3.50 -10.92
N THR A 225 -21.95 -2.65 -11.92
CA THR A 225 -22.18 -1.22 -11.67
C THR A 225 -23.63 -0.88 -11.28
N ARG A 226 -24.62 -1.69 -11.65
CA ARG A 226 -26.04 -1.39 -11.43
C ARG A 226 -26.76 -2.44 -10.61
N VAL A 227 -26.67 -3.73 -10.96
CA VAL A 227 -27.50 -4.78 -10.34
C VAL A 227 -27.06 -5.12 -8.91
N ILE A 228 -25.76 -5.33 -8.69
CA ILE A 228 -25.23 -5.66 -7.35
C ILE A 228 -25.48 -4.51 -6.36
N PRO A 229 -25.14 -3.24 -6.67
CA PRO A 229 -25.43 -2.12 -5.78
C PRO A 229 -26.94 -1.91 -5.57
N ASN A 230 -27.77 -2.10 -6.61
CA ASN A 230 -29.23 -1.99 -6.46
C ASN A 230 -29.78 -3.02 -5.45
N ASN A 231 -29.37 -4.28 -5.56
CA ASN A 231 -29.81 -5.32 -4.62
C ASN A 231 -29.36 -5.03 -3.18
N LYS A 232 -28.13 -4.54 -3.00
CA LYS A 232 -27.63 -4.08 -1.69
C LYS A 232 -28.45 -2.90 -1.16
N TYR A 233 -28.78 -1.94 -2.02
CA TYR A 233 -29.60 -0.78 -1.67
C TYR A 233 -30.99 -1.22 -1.19
N GLN A 234 -31.67 -2.08 -1.94
CA GLN A 234 -33.00 -2.60 -1.56
C GLN A 234 -32.93 -3.40 -0.25
N ARG A 235 -31.85 -4.16 -0.02
CA ARG A 235 -31.63 -4.84 1.26
C ARG A 235 -31.46 -3.85 2.42
N ALA A 236 -30.72 -2.77 2.23
CA ALA A 236 -30.55 -1.73 3.26
C ALA A 236 -31.88 -1.07 3.63
N VAL A 237 -32.72 -0.77 2.63
CA VAL A 237 -34.08 -0.26 2.85
C VAL A 237 -34.91 -1.25 3.66
N ALA A 238 -34.92 -2.53 3.30
CA ALA A 238 -35.66 -3.57 4.02
C ALA A 238 -35.18 -3.76 5.47
N LEU A 239 -33.85 -3.71 5.70
CA LEU A 239 -33.27 -3.76 7.05
C LEU A 239 -33.75 -2.58 7.92
N ARG A 240 -33.77 -1.36 7.36
CA ARG A 240 -34.29 -0.18 8.05
C ARG A 240 -35.76 -0.32 8.38
N GLU A 241 -36.59 -0.77 7.44
CA GLU A 241 -38.03 -0.98 7.64
C GLU A 241 -38.32 -2.02 8.74
N ASN A 242 -37.43 -3.00 8.92
CA ASN A 242 -37.50 -3.99 10.00
C ASN A 242 -36.90 -3.49 11.33
N GLY A 243 -36.46 -2.23 11.42
CA GLY A 243 -35.84 -1.65 12.62
C GLY A 243 -34.40 -2.09 12.88
N GLN A 244 -33.76 -2.81 11.95
CA GLN A 244 -32.35 -3.22 12.01
C GLN A 244 -31.44 -2.07 11.54
N TYR A 245 -31.45 -0.97 12.29
CA TYR A 245 -30.80 0.28 11.90
C TYR A 245 -29.28 0.15 11.72
N ASP A 246 -28.58 -0.52 12.62
CA ASP A 246 -27.11 -0.66 12.56
C ASP A 246 -26.67 -1.42 11.29
N GLU A 247 -27.39 -2.50 10.95
CA GLU A 247 -27.14 -3.27 9.73
C GLU A 247 -27.46 -2.44 8.49
N ALA A 248 -28.57 -1.70 8.47
CA ALA A 248 -28.94 -0.83 7.36
C ALA A 248 -27.90 0.28 7.14
N ILE A 249 -27.43 0.92 8.21
CA ILE A 249 -26.37 1.94 8.20
C ILE A 249 -25.08 1.37 7.60
N ALA A 250 -24.66 0.17 8.01
CA ALA A 250 -23.46 -0.46 7.47
C ALA A 250 -23.57 -0.70 5.96
N VAL A 251 -24.72 -1.18 5.47
CA VAL A 251 -24.94 -1.42 4.03
C VAL A 251 -25.03 -0.10 3.25
N PHE A 252 -25.72 0.93 3.76
CA PHE A 252 -25.75 2.25 3.11
C PHE A 252 -24.38 2.92 3.06
N ALA A 253 -23.55 2.78 4.10
CA ALA A 253 -22.19 3.27 4.11
C ALA A 253 -21.31 2.55 3.07
N GLU A 254 -21.49 1.23 2.88
CA GLU A 254 -20.77 0.45 1.87
C GLU A 254 -21.12 0.86 0.43
N LEU A 255 -22.34 1.37 0.21
CA LEU A 255 -22.83 1.81 -1.10
C LEU A 255 -22.24 3.15 -1.56
N GLY A 256 -21.70 3.96 -0.64
CA GLY A 256 -21.06 5.24 -0.96
C GLY A 256 -21.94 6.17 -1.80
N ASP A 257 -21.47 6.52 -3.00
CA ASP A 257 -22.14 7.45 -3.93
C ASP A 257 -23.20 6.77 -4.82
N TYR A 258 -23.53 5.50 -4.60
CA TYR A 258 -24.56 4.82 -5.38
C TYR A 258 -25.96 5.38 -5.06
N SER A 259 -26.64 5.91 -6.09
CA SER A 259 -27.97 6.54 -5.95
C SER A 259 -27.93 7.69 -4.94
N ASP A 260 -28.73 7.60 -3.88
CA ASP A 260 -28.86 8.52 -2.76
C ASP A 260 -28.45 7.85 -1.45
N ALA A 261 -27.61 6.81 -1.48
CA ALA A 261 -27.23 6.03 -0.31
C ALA A 261 -26.66 6.88 0.84
N ALA A 262 -25.87 7.91 0.52
CA ALA A 262 -25.38 8.87 1.52
C ALA A 262 -26.52 9.64 2.23
N GLN A 263 -27.58 10.01 1.50
CA GLN A 263 -28.77 10.62 2.10
C GLN A 263 -29.58 9.60 2.91
N GLN A 264 -29.74 8.38 2.38
CA GLN A 264 -30.42 7.29 3.09
C GLN A 264 -29.70 6.87 4.37
N LEU A 265 -28.37 7.00 4.43
CA LEU A 265 -27.58 6.79 5.63
C LEU A 265 -27.99 7.76 6.75
N SER A 266 -28.07 9.06 6.43
CA SER A 266 -28.52 10.10 7.36
C SER A 266 -29.97 9.90 7.76
N GLU A 267 -30.86 9.56 6.82
CA GLU A 267 -32.26 9.24 7.10
C GLU A 267 -32.39 8.05 8.05
N THR A 268 -31.62 6.98 7.83
CA THR A 268 -31.64 5.78 8.67
C THR A 268 -31.19 6.09 10.10
N ARG A 269 -30.13 6.87 10.26
CA ARG A 269 -29.66 7.35 11.58
C ARG A 269 -30.70 8.25 12.26
N TYR A 270 -31.37 9.10 11.51
CA TYR A 270 -32.42 9.96 12.04
C TYR A 270 -33.60 9.10 12.56
N GLN A 271 -34.05 8.11 11.78
CA GLN A 271 -35.08 7.17 12.21
C GLN A 271 -34.65 6.35 13.43
N GLN A 272 -33.40 5.90 13.50
CA GLN A 272 -32.86 5.22 14.68
C GLN A 272 -32.94 6.10 15.93
N ALA A 273 -32.50 7.36 15.83
CA ALA A 273 -32.56 8.32 16.93
C ALA A 273 -34.00 8.57 17.40
N THR A 274 -34.95 8.71 16.47
CA THR A 274 -36.37 8.87 16.82
C THR A 274 -36.94 7.66 17.57
N ASN A 275 -36.56 6.44 17.16
CA ASN A 275 -36.98 5.22 17.85
C ASN A 275 -36.35 5.09 19.23
N LEU A 276 -35.04 5.34 19.36
CA LEU A 276 -34.35 5.33 20.65
C LEU A 276 -35.01 6.28 21.64
N ARG A 277 -35.35 7.50 21.19
CA ARG A 277 -36.13 8.45 22.01
C ARG A 277 -37.49 7.88 22.41
N ALA A 278 -38.23 7.27 21.49
CA ALA A 278 -39.53 6.66 21.79
C ALA A 278 -39.43 5.52 22.82
N PHE A 279 -38.31 4.80 22.84
CA PHE A 279 -37.99 3.78 23.85
C PHE A 279 -37.40 4.35 25.16
N GLY A 280 -37.35 5.68 25.34
CA GLY A 280 -36.81 6.34 26.53
C GLY A 280 -35.29 6.33 26.63
N LYS A 281 -34.58 5.91 25.57
CA LYS A 281 -33.11 5.93 25.49
C LYS A 281 -32.60 7.29 25.05
N TYR A 282 -32.87 8.30 25.89
CA TYR A 282 -32.65 9.70 25.55
C TYR A 282 -31.20 10.05 25.24
N ASP A 283 -30.23 9.52 26.00
CA ASP A 283 -28.81 9.85 25.79
C ASP A 283 -28.26 9.29 24.47
N GLU A 284 -28.63 8.05 24.12
CA GLU A 284 -28.30 7.43 22.83
C GLU A 284 -28.93 8.24 21.67
N ALA A 285 -30.19 8.65 21.81
CA ALA A 285 -30.89 9.47 20.81
C ALA A 285 -30.26 10.87 20.64
N ILE A 286 -29.90 11.55 21.74
CA ILE A 286 -29.23 12.85 21.70
C ILE A 286 -27.90 12.75 20.96
N ALA A 287 -27.10 11.72 21.22
CA ALA A 287 -25.83 11.51 20.54
C ALA A 287 -26.02 11.36 19.02
N LEU A 288 -26.95 10.52 18.58
CA LEU A 288 -27.23 10.32 17.15
C LEU A 288 -27.79 11.59 16.47
N PHE A 289 -28.70 12.32 17.11
CA PHE A 289 -29.17 13.60 16.56
C PHE A 289 -28.04 14.65 16.47
N ALA A 290 -27.12 14.67 17.43
CA ALA A 290 -25.97 15.57 17.39
C ALA A 290 -24.99 15.21 16.25
N GLU A 291 -24.75 13.91 16.00
CA GLU A 291 -23.91 13.45 14.88
C GLU A 291 -24.48 13.82 13.51
N LEU A 292 -25.80 13.90 13.39
CA LEU A 292 -26.50 14.28 12.16
C LEU A 292 -26.36 15.77 11.80
N GLY A 293 -25.95 16.61 12.75
CA GLY A 293 -25.69 18.03 12.53
C GLY A 293 -26.88 18.77 11.89
N ASN A 294 -26.70 19.23 10.66
CA ASN A 294 -27.70 20.00 9.91
C ASN A 294 -28.66 19.15 9.07
N TYR A 295 -28.66 17.83 9.23
CA TYR A 295 -29.61 16.97 8.54
C TYR A 295 -31.03 17.21 9.06
N TYR A 296 -31.93 17.61 8.15
CA TYR A 296 -33.33 17.93 8.44
C TYR A 296 -33.45 18.94 9.61
N ASP A 297 -33.99 18.53 10.75
CA ASP A 297 -34.12 19.32 11.97
C ASP A 297 -33.37 18.70 13.16
N ALA A 298 -32.37 17.84 12.91
CA ALA A 298 -31.69 17.06 13.95
C ALA A 298 -31.15 17.91 15.12
N ALA A 299 -30.60 19.11 14.83
CA ALA A 299 -30.18 20.06 15.86
C ALA A 299 -31.34 20.49 16.78
N ALA A 300 -32.54 20.71 16.24
CA ALA A 300 -33.74 20.99 17.03
C ALA A 300 -34.21 19.74 17.80
N GLN A 301 -34.07 18.55 17.20
CA GLN A 301 -34.40 17.28 17.86
C GLN A 301 -33.50 16.98 19.07
N VAL A 302 -32.25 17.47 19.12
CA VAL A 302 -31.41 17.40 20.33
C VAL A 302 -32.10 18.12 21.50
N THR A 303 -32.55 19.36 21.28
CA THR A 303 -33.23 20.18 22.29
C THR A 303 -34.55 19.55 22.71
N GLU A 304 -35.36 19.08 21.75
CA GLU A 304 -36.61 18.36 22.02
C GLU A 304 -36.37 17.10 22.87
N THR A 305 -35.34 16.32 22.54
CA THR A 305 -35.04 15.06 23.25
C THR A 305 -34.56 15.33 24.67
N LYS A 306 -33.76 16.39 24.89
CA LYS A 306 -33.39 16.85 26.24
C LYS A 306 -34.60 17.27 27.05
N TYR A 307 -35.51 18.03 26.44
CA TYR A 307 -36.77 18.43 27.08
C TYR A 307 -37.58 17.21 27.50
N GLN A 308 -37.82 16.25 26.60
CA GLN A 308 -38.55 15.02 26.93
C GLN A 308 -37.87 14.20 28.03
N LYS A 309 -36.53 14.12 28.02
CA LYS A 309 -35.76 13.49 29.10
C LYS A 309 -36.03 14.17 30.45
N ALA A 310 -35.95 15.50 30.50
CA ALA A 310 -36.20 16.26 31.72
C ALA A 310 -37.64 16.09 32.22
N THR A 311 -38.63 16.12 31.31
CA THR A 311 -40.04 15.87 31.66
C THR A 311 -40.26 14.46 32.19
N ASN A 312 -39.61 13.46 31.59
CA ASN A 312 -39.67 12.08 32.07
C ASN A 312 -39.04 11.93 33.46
N LEU A 313 -37.85 12.50 33.67
CA LEU A 313 -37.19 12.53 34.99
C LEU A 313 -38.06 13.20 36.05
N ASN A 314 -38.70 14.33 35.71
CA ASN A 314 -39.62 15.02 36.61
C ASN A 314 -40.80 14.11 36.99
N ALA A 315 -41.43 13.45 35.99
CA ALA A 315 -42.53 12.53 36.22
C ALA A 315 -42.15 11.30 37.07
N PHE A 316 -40.87 10.88 37.06
CA PHE A 316 -40.34 9.80 37.88
C PHE A 316 -39.81 10.26 39.25
N GLY A 317 -40.00 11.53 39.62
CA GLY A 317 -39.57 12.08 40.92
C GLY A 317 -38.07 12.36 41.02
N LYS A 318 -37.37 12.42 39.89
CA LYS A 318 -35.92 12.71 39.81
C LYS A 318 -35.67 14.20 39.56
N TYR A 319 -36.04 15.02 40.53
CA TYR A 319 -36.13 16.47 40.37
C TYR A 319 -34.78 17.15 40.13
N ASP A 320 -33.72 16.74 40.83
CA ASP A 320 -32.38 17.29 40.64
C ASP A 320 -31.85 17.05 39.22
N GLU A 321 -32.00 15.82 38.71
CA GLU A 321 -31.61 15.45 37.35
C GLU A 321 -32.43 16.22 36.31
N ALA A 322 -33.74 16.40 36.56
CA ALA A 322 -34.62 17.17 35.68
C ALA A 322 -34.25 18.67 35.65
N TYR A 323 -34.07 19.28 36.82
CA TYR A 323 -33.67 20.68 36.97
C TYR A 323 -32.36 20.97 36.24
N ALA A 324 -31.35 20.10 36.41
CA ALA A 324 -30.06 20.24 35.75
C ALA A 324 -30.16 20.27 34.22
N ILE A 325 -31.18 19.61 33.63
CA ILE A 325 -31.44 19.67 32.19
C ILE A 325 -32.28 20.90 31.85
N TYR A 326 -33.38 21.16 32.56
CA TYR A 326 -34.26 22.29 32.29
C TYR A 326 -33.54 23.63 32.33
N VAL A 327 -32.62 23.85 33.26
CA VAL A 327 -31.85 25.10 33.33
C VAL A 327 -30.99 25.35 32.06
N THR A 328 -30.63 24.28 31.34
CA THR A 328 -29.92 24.39 30.05
C THR A 328 -30.84 24.67 28.85
N LEU A 329 -32.16 24.63 29.07
CA LEU A 329 -33.21 24.77 28.07
C LEU A 329 -34.08 26.01 28.33
N THR A 330 -33.55 27.03 29.02
CA THR A 330 -34.26 28.28 29.25
C THR A 330 -34.70 28.93 27.93
N GLY A 331 -35.91 29.49 27.92
CA GLY A 331 -36.56 30.02 26.71
C GLY A 331 -37.15 28.95 25.76
N TYR A 332 -37.05 27.67 26.09
CA TYR A 332 -37.62 26.59 25.27
C TYR A 332 -38.97 26.12 25.82
N LYS A 333 -40.03 26.19 24.99
CA LYS A 333 -41.41 25.80 25.34
C LYS A 333 -41.85 26.40 26.69
N ASP A 334 -42.31 25.57 27.62
CA ASP A 334 -42.78 25.93 28.96
C ASP A 334 -41.70 25.78 30.03
N VAL A 335 -40.43 25.57 29.66
CA VAL A 335 -39.33 25.33 30.63
C VAL A 335 -39.20 26.47 31.63
N ASP A 336 -39.29 27.73 31.19
CA ASP A 336 -39.20 28.88 32.10
C ASP A 336 -40.35 28.89 33.12
N LYS A 337 -41.54 28.43 32.70
CA LYS A 337 -42.70 28.28 33.59
C LYS A 337 -42.49 27.13 34.56
N GLN A 338 -42.00 25.97 34.09
CA GLN A 338 -41.68 24.82 34.94
C GLN A 338 -40.66 25.21 36.02
N LEU A 339 -39.58 25.90 35.66
CA LEU A 339 -38.55 26.34 36.59
C LEU A 339 -39.05 27.37 37.62
N ALA A 340 -40.06 28.18 37.28
CA ALA A 340 -40.55 29.25 38.12
C ALA A 340 -41.78 28.89 38.97
N GLU A 341 -42.58 27.91 38.55
CA GLU A 341 -43.89 27.61 39.17
C GLU A 341 -44.02 26.17 39.68
N ASP A 342 -43.18 25.22 39.26
CA ASP A 342 -43.21 23.85 39.79
C ASP A 342 -42.44 23.79 41.13
N ASP A 343 -43.15 23.45 42.22
CA ASP A 343 -42.59 23.40 43.57
C ASP A 343 -41.36 22.48 43.68
N ASN A 344 -41.31 21.38 42.92
CA ASN A 344 -40.16 20.47 42.94
C ASN A 344 -38.97 21.06 42.18
N MET A 345 -39.21 21.81 41.11
CA MET A 345 -38.15 22.53 40.39
C MET A 345 -37.59 23.67 41.22
N ILE A 346 -38.44 24.40 41.95
CA ILE A 346 -38.02 25.43 42.90
C ILE A 346 -37.19 24.81 44.03
N ALA A 347 -37.64 23.68 44.59
CA ALA A 347 -36.90 22.94 45.61
C ALA A 347 -35.53 22.46 45.09
N ALA A 348 -35.48 21.86 43.90
CA ALA A 348 -34.23 21.42 43.26
C ALA A 348 -33.29 22.59 42.94
N ALA A 349 -33.83 23.74 42.51
CA ALA A 349 -33.05 24.95 42.27
C ALA A 349 -32.39 25.46 43.56
N ARG A 350 -33.14 25.44 44.66
CA ARG A 350 -32.65 25.79 45.98
C ARG A 350 -31.63 24.77 46.49
N ASP A 351 -31.86 23.48 46.32
CA ASP A 351 -30.88 22.44 46.68
C ASP A 351 -29.57 22.61 45.88
N ALA A 352 -29.67 22.92 44.60
CA ALA A 352 -28.51 23.26 43.77
C ALA A 352 -27.79 24.53 44.28
N LYS A 353 -28.53 25.59 44.67
CA LYS A 353 -27.98 26.82 45.26
C LYS A 353 -27.23 26.54 46.57
N PHE A 354 -27.76 25.66 47.41
CA PHE A 354 -27.16 25.26 48.69
C PHE A 354 -26.31 23.99 48.62
N ALA A 355 -25.86 23.56 47.43
CA ALA A 355 -24.94 22.44 47.34
C ALA A 355 -23.63 22.73 48.08
N VAL A 356 -23.06 21.72 48.74
CA VAL A 356 -21.80 21.86 49.50
C VAL A 356 -20.68 22.37 48.59
N GLY A 357 -19.98 23.41 49.02
CA GLY A 357 -18.95 24.08 48.23
C GLY A 357 -19.43 25.32 47.47
N ASN A 358 -20.74 25.51 47.31
CA ASN A 358 -21.28 26.73 46.71
C ASN A 358 -21.21 27.92 47.67
N TYR A 359 -21.26 29.11 47.08
CA TYR A 359 -21.40 30.36 47.82
C TYR A 359 -22.82 30.90 47.69
N VAL A 360 -23.40 31.33 48.81
CA VAL A 360 -24.72 31.97 48.88
C VAL A 360 -24.60 33.33 49.55
N THR A 361 -25.46 34.28 49.19
CA THR A 361 -25.54 35.59 49.87
C THR A 361 -26.69 35.61 50.85
N PHE A 362 -26.43 36.04 52.08
CA PHE A 362 -27.42 36.05 53.17
C PHE A 362 -27.04 37.07 54.24
N GLY A 363 -27.92 38.02 54.57
CA GLY A 363 -27.58 39.16 55.42
C GLY A 363 -26.62 40.16 54.76
N THR A 364 -26.42 41.28 55.44
CA THR A 364 -25.52 42.37 55.02
C THR A 364 -24.68 42.84 56.20
N TYR A 365 -23.39 43.10 56.00
CA TYR A 365 -22.52 43.66 57.05
C TYR A 365 -21.52 44.64 56.44
N PRO A 366 -21.10 45.68 57.19
CA PRO A 366 -20.06 46.58 56.70
C PRO A 366 -18.75 45.85 56.43
N GLN A 367 -18.23 46.00 55.21
CA GLN A 367 -17.00 45.36 54.74
C GLN A 367 -16.02 46.39 54.15
N THR A 368 -16.38 47.67 54.10
CA THR A 368 -15.49 48.75 53.69
C THR A 368 -14.84 49.43 54.89
N LYS A 369 -13.74 50.16 54.64
CA LYS A 369 -13.05 50.96 55.66
C LYS A 369 -13.97 52.01 56.33
N ALA A 370 -15.02 52.46 55.66
CA ALA A 370 -15.95 53.44 56.20
C ALA A 370 -16.90 52.84 57.26
N GLY A 371 -17.09 51.52 57.26
CA GLY A 371 -17.85 50.80 58.30
C GLY A 371 -19.36 51.06 58.32
N ASN A 372 -19.90 51.69 57.27
CA ASN A 372 -21.31 52.09 57.16
C ASN A 372 -22.00 51.56 55.89
N ASP A 373 -21.34 50.69 55.13
CA ASP A 373 -21.92 50.01 53.98
C ASP A 373 -22.80 48.81 54.41
N ALA A 374 -23.77 48.46 53.57
CA ALA A 374 -24.62 47.29 53.73
C ALA A 374 -24.23 46.22 52.70
N THR A 375 -22.94 45.83 52.68
CA THR A 375 -22.45 44.85 51.71
C THR A 375 -23.01 43.46 52.02
N PRO A 376 -23.63 42.76 51.04
CA PRO A 376 -24.08 41.38 51.21
C PRO A 376 -22.97 40.47 51.72
N ILE A 377 -23.29 39.62 52.68
CA ILE A 377 -22.34 38.65 53.21
C ILE A 377 -22.37 37.42 52.31
N GLU A 378 -21.22 37.05 51.75
CA GLU A 378 -21.05 35.78 51.05
C GLU A 378 -20.74 34.67 52.07
N TRP A 379 -21.40 33.53 51.93
CA TRP A 379 -21.26 32.37 52.79
C TRP A 379 -20.93 31.13 51.97
N LEU A 380 -19.93 30.37 52.40
CA LEU A 380 -19.63 29.05 51.87
C LEU A 380 -20.53 28.01 52.54
N VAL A 381 -21.19 27.16 51.75
CA VAL A 381 -21.91 26.00 52.27
C VAL A 381 -20.92 24.90 52.63
N LEU A 382 -20.79 24.60 53.93
CA LEU A 382 -19.88 23.58 54.44
C LEU A 382 -20.51 22.18 54.51
N ALA A 383 -21.79 22.12 54.83
CA ALA A 383 -22.49 20.86 55.03
C ALA A 383 -24.00 21.04 54.82
N ARG A 384 -24.66 19.93 54.50
CA ARG A 384 -26.12 19.80 54.40
C ARG A 384 -26.59 18.71 55.35
N ASP A 385 -27.73 18.93 55.97
CA ASP A 385 -28.45 17.95 56.81
C ASP A 385 -29.95 18.12 56.55
N GLY A 386 -30.46 17.35 55.57
CA GLY A 386 -31.80 17.56 55.00
C GLY A 386 -31.98 19.03 54.58
N ASP A 387 -32.99 19.67 55.16
CA ASP A 387 -33.41 21.05 54.88
C ASP A 387 -32.50 22.11 55.53
N LYS A 388 -31.38 21.70 56.10
CA LYS A 388 -30.45 22.60 56.81
C LYS A 388 -29.15 22.76 56.05
N ALA A 389 -28.60 23.96 56.05
CA ALA A 389 -27.28 24.23 55.50
C ALA A 389 -26.38 24.89 56.56
N LEU A 390 -25.18 24.32 56.76
CA LEU A 390 -24.13 24.94 57.56
C LEU A 390 -23.38 25.92 56.69
N LEU A 391 -23.44 27.18 57.05
CA LEU A 391 -22.80 28.29 56.35
C LEU A 391 -21.61 28.78 57.17
N ILE A 392 -20.53 29.17 56.48
CA ILE A 392 -19.44 29.95 57.07
C ILE A 392 -19.16 31.17 56.21
N SER A 393 -19.00 32.35 56.83
CA SER A 393 -18.74 33.57 56.09
C SER A 393 -17.49 33.41 55.21
N ARG A 394 -17.49 33.91 53.98
CA ARG A 394 -16.32 33.83 53.09
C ARG A 394 -15.12 34.58 53.67
N TYR A 395 -15.40 35.75 54.22
CA TYR A 395 -14.41 36.66 54.80
C TYR A 395 -14.55 36.74 56.32
N GLY A 396 -13.51 37.23 56.99
CA GLY A 396 -13.63 37.69 58.38
C GLY A 396 -14.37 39.02 58.39
N LEU A 397 -15.50 39.10 59.08
CA LEU A 397 -16.47 40.20 58.95
C LEU A 397 -16.16 41.39 59.87
N ASP A 398 -15.51 41.14 61.00
CA ASP A 398 -15.09 42.16 61.96
C ASP A 398 -13.86 41.66 62.73
N VAL A 399 -13.20 42.52 63.50
CA VAL A 399 -12.10 42.15 64.39
C VAL A 399 -12.55 42.30 65.83
N GLN A 400 -12.57 41.19 66.56
CA GLN A 400 -13.02 41.16 67.95
C GLN A 400 -12.12 40.21 68.75
N PRO A 401 -11.75 40.57 70.00
CA PRO A 401 -11.10 39.62 70.89
C PRO A 401 -12.05 38.49 71.24
N TYR A 402 -11.49 37.30 71.51
CA TYR A 402 -12.27 36.16 72.00
C TYR A 402 -12.97 36.51 73.32
N ASN A 403 -12.26 37.19 74.21
CA ASN A 403 -12.77 37.77 75.45
C ASN A 403 -12.12 39.12 75.72
N LYS A 404 -12.88 40.14 76.13
CA LYS A 404 -12.33 41.50 76.34
C LYS A 404 -11.18 41.57 77.35
N ASP A 405 -11.24 40.76 78.39
CA ASP A 405 -10.24 40.73 79.47
C ASP A 405 -9.36 39.49 79.34
N TYR A 406 -8.07 39.64 79.67
CA TYR A 406 -7.14 38.51 79.79
C TYR A 406 -7.43 37.71 81.05
N THR A 407 -8.35 36.75 80.94
CA THR A 407 -8.75 35.85 82.03
C THR A 407 -9.09 34.47 81.51
N SER A 408 -9.16 33.48 82.41
CA SER A 408 -9.64 32.15 82.05
C SER A 408 -11.13 32.21 81.72
N VAL A 409 -11.47 31.75 80.51
CA VAL A 409 -12.82 31.85 79.96
C VAL A 409 -13.14 30.61 79.11
N THR A 410 -14.42 30.34 78.90
CA THR A 410 -14.90 29.27 78.01
C THR A 410 -15.69 29.87 76.85
N TRP A 411 -16.08 29.08 75.84
CA TRP A 411 -16.99 29.58 74.81
C TRP A 411 -18.31 30.11 75.40
N GLU A 412 -18.87 29.39 76.36
CA GLU A 412 -20.12 29.74 77.05
C GLU A 412 -20.09 31.14 77.66
N THR A 413 -18.95 31.52 78.24
CA THR A 413 -18.79 32.74 79.05
C THR A 413 -18.01 33.87 78.37
N CYS A 414 -17.52 33.68 77.14
CA CYS A 414 -16.70 34.69 76.47
C CYS A 414 -17.54 35.84 75.87
N THR A 415 -16.95 37.03 75.81
CA THR A 415 -17.64 38.19 75.24
C THR A 415 -17.90 38.07 73.74
N LEU A 416 -17.08 37.29 73.00
CA LEU A 416 -17.27 37.10 71.56
C LEU A 416 -18.57 36.35 71.23
N ARG A 417 -18.91 35.31 72.00
CA ARG A 417 -20.18 34.59 71.85
C ARG A 417 -21.38 35.52 72.04
N THR A 418 -21.32 36.39 73.05
CA THR A 418 -22.34 37.41 73.32
C THR A 418 -22.44 38.38 72.15
N TRP A 419 -21.33 38.90 71.64
CA TRP A 419 -21.32 39.81 70.49
C TRP A 419 -21.91 39.16 69.22
N LEU A 420 -21.54 37.91 68.94
CA LEU A 420 -22.05 37.15 67.78
C LEU A 420 -23.57 36.99 67.82
N ASN A 421 -24.12 36.60 68.97
CA ASN A 421 -25.55 36.31 69.13
C ASN A 421 -26.40 37.54 69.52
N SER A 422 -25.82 38.72 69.60
CA SER A 422 -26.55 39.98 69.84
C SER A 422 -26.15 41.05 68.83
N THR A 423 -25.05 41.77 69.06
CA THR A 423 -24.61 42.90 68.24
C THR A 423 -24.46 42.54 66.76
N PHE A 424 -23.73 41.47 66.45
CA PHE A 424 -23.54 41.02 65.07
C PHE A 424 -24.85 40.51 64.48
N TYR A 425 -25.52 39.57 65.14
CA TYR A 425 -26.78 38.98 64.67
C TYR A 425 -27.86 40.03 64.35
N ASN A 426 -28.07 41.00 65.25
CA ASN A 426 -29.08 42.04 65.07
C ASN A 426 -28.70 43.07 64.00
N LYS A 427 -27.40 43.25 63.73
CA LYS A 427 -26.91 44.18 62.70
C LYS A 427 -26.84 43.53 61.32
N ALA A 428 -26.47 42.26 61.27
CA ALA A 428 -26.18 41.54 60.03
C ALA A 428 -27.43 41.03 59.31
N PHE A 429 -28.49 40.71 60.07
CA PHE A 429 -29.67 40.02 59.55
C PHE A 429 -30.94 40.80 59.89
N SER A 430 -31.81 40.96 58.89
CA SER A 430 -33.18 41.44 59.07
C SER A 430 -34.02 40.44 59.86
N SER A 431 -35.18 40.86 60.38
CA SER A 431 -36.06 39.97 61.15
C SER A 431 -36.51 38.72 60.39
N ALA A 432 -36.71 38.82 59.07
CA ALA A 432 -37.06 37.67 58.23
C ALA A 432 -35.88 36.71 58.07
N GLU A 433 -34.66 37.22 57.86
CA GLU A 433 -33.44 36.42 57.80
C GLU A 433 -33.13 35.75 59.14
N GLN A 434 -33.29 36.47 60.24
CA GLN A 434 -33.16 35.94 61.60
C GLN A 434 -34.07 34.74 61.85
N ALA A 435 -35.28 34.74 61.30
CA ALA A 435 -36.21 33.62 61.43
C ALA A 435 -35.72 32.34 60.73
N ALA A 436 -34.91 32.47 59.67
CA ALA A 436 -34.32 31.33 58.96
C ALA A 436 -33.05 30.78 59.65
N ILE A 437 -32.44 31.52 60.57
CA ILE A 437 -31.24 31.06 61.29
C ILE A 437 -31.68 30.12 62.41
N LEU A 438 -31.12 28.91 62.42
CA LEU A 438 -31.47 27.86 63.37
C LEU A 438 -30.73 28.03 64.70
N THR A 439 -31.43 27.78 65.80
CA THR A 439 -30.77 27.62 67.11
C THR A 439 -30.07 26.27 67.10
N THR A 440 -28.77 26.26 67.31
CA THR A 440 -27.92 25.07 67.20
C THR A 440 -27.40 24.68 68.57
N ASP A 441 -27.51 23.39 68.92
CA ASP A 441 -26.77 22.83 70.05
C ASP A 441 -25.29 22.71 69.67
N VAL A 442 -24.48 23.62 70.19
CA VAL A 442 -23.05 23.70 69.94
C VAL A 442 -22.31 22.83 70.97
N ASP A 443 -21.78 21.71 70.50
CA ASP A 443 -20.99 20.77 71.31
C ASP A 443 -19.62 21.37 71.63
N ASN A 444 -19.36 21.74 72.89
CA ASN A 444 -18.07 22.26 73.39
C ASN A 444 -17.27 21.20 74.18
N SER A 445 -17.67 19.92 74.09
CA SER A 445 -17.00 18.83 74.78
C SER A 445 -15.56 18.61 74.32
N LYS A 446 -14.81 17.80 75.08
CA LYS A 446 -13.40 17.52 74.81
C LYS A 446 -13.13 16.92 73.42
N SER A 447 -14.09 16.22 72.80
CA SER A 447 -13.94 15.70 71.43
C SER A 447 -13.87 16.79 70.37
N GLN A 448 -14.30 18.01 70.70
CA GLN A 448 -14.30 19.17 69.81
C GLN A 448 -13.00 19.98 69.97
N CYS A 449 -12.20 19.66 70.97
CA CYS A 449 -10.88 20.23 71.22
C CYS A 449 -9.79 19.44 70.48
N TYR A 450 -8.59 20.00 70.42
CA TYR A 450 -7.43 19.27 69.95
C TYR A 450 -7.02 18.20 70.98
N SER A 451 -6.89 16.95 70.55
CA SER A 451 -6.72 15.77 71.42
C SER A 451 -5.50 15.80 72.35
N ILE A 452 -4.48 16.60 72.02
CA ILE A 452 -3.27 16.77 72.86
C ILE A 452 -3.57 17.64 74.09
N TRP A 453 -4.54 18.55 74.01
CA TRP A 453 -4.88 19.43 75.12
C TRP A 453 -5.93 18.79 76.03
N THR A 454 -5.78 19.01 77.33
CA THR A 454 -6.73 18.55 78.35
C THR A 454 -7.70 19.63 78.80
N THR A 455 -7.56 20.85 78.26
CA THR A 455 -8.38 22.02 78.58
C THR A 455 -9.84 21.79 78.21
N SER A 456 -10.75 22.02 79.17
CA SER A 456 -12.19 21.95 78.93
C SER A 456 -12.67 23.14 78.10
N GLY A 457 -13.47 22.86 77.07
CA GLY A 457 -14.15 23.88 76.25
C GLY A 457 -15.32 24.58 76.93
N GLY A 458 -15.72 24.10 78.12
CA GLY A 458 -16.91 24.55 78.84
C GLY A 458 -18.13 23.68 78.54
N ASN A 459 -19.31 24.14 78.96
CA ASN A 459 -20.55 23.43 78.68
C ASN A 459 -20.97 23.62 77.22
N ASN A 460 -21.80 22.71 76.72
CA ASN A 460 -22.48 22.88 75.44
C ASN A 460 -23.40 24.10 75.50
N THR A 461 -23.53 24.82 74.39
CA THR A 461 -24.30 26.06 74.29
C THR A 461 -25.40 25.94 73.25
N GLN A 462 -26.39 26.83 73.31
CA GLN A 462 -27.37 27.03 72.25
C GLN A 462 -27.09 28.37 71.57
N ASP A 463 -26.70 28.34 70.30
CA ASP A 463 -26.22 29.51 69.57
C ASP A 463 -26.91 29.60 68.20
N LYS A 464 -27.23 30.83 67.76
CA LYS A 464 -27.67 31.14 66.40
C LYS A 464 -26.47 31.36 65.48
N VAL A 465 -25.44 32.02 66.01
CA VAL A 465 -24.18 32.29 65.30
C VAL A 465 -23.02 31.87 66.19
N PHE A 466 -22.09 31.10 65.63
CA PHE A 466 -20.98 30.52 66.37
C PHE A 466 -19.69 30.52 65.53
N LEU A 467 -18.61 30.00 66.11
CA LEU A 467 -17.36 29.72 65.41
C LEU A 467 -17.17 28.22 65.31
N LEU A 468 -16.47 27.74 64.29
CA LEU A 468 -16.13 26.32 64.22
C LEU A 468 -15.24 25.89 65.40
N SER A 469 -15.43 24.66 65.87
CA SER A 469 -14.48 23.99 66.75
C SER A 469 -13.21 23.59 66.01
N TYR A 470 -12.20 23.17 66.77
CA TYR A 470 -11.02 22.52 66.18
C TYR A 470 -11.40 21.29 65.35
N ALA A 471 -12.27 20.42 65.88
CA ALA A 471 -12.67 19.20 65.18
C ALA A 471 -13.46 19.50 63.90
N GLU A 472 -14.37 20.47 63.93
CA GLU A 472 -15.15 20.92 62.77
C GLU A 472 -14.26 21.58 61.71
N ALA A 473 -13.36 22.48 62.13
CA ALA A 473 -12.39 23.08 61.23
C ALA A 473 -11.52 21.99 60.58
N ASN A 474 -11.05 21.00 61.34
CA ASN A 474 -10.28 19.88 60.80
C ASN A 474 -11.11 19.04 59.83
N LYS A 475 -12.38 18.76 60.14
CA LYS A 475 -13.29 18.01 59.27
C LYS A 475 -13.49 18.70 57.93
N TYR A 476 -13.84 19.99 57.92
CA TYR A 476 -14.24 20.70 56.70
C TYR A 476 -13.08 21.30 55.93
N PHE A 477 -11.97 21.65 56.60
CA PHE A 477 -10.83 22.33 55.97
C PHE A 477 -9.52 21.54 56.05
N GLY A 478 -9.47 20.41 56.77
CA GLY A 478 -8.27 19.57 56.86
C GLY A 478 -7.11 20.22 57.62
N VAL A 479 -7.41 21.07 58.60
CA VAL A 479 -6.44 21.91 59.33
C VAL A 479 -5.61 21.15 60.40
N GLY A 480 -5.34 19.86 60.19
CA GLY A 480 -4.59 19.01 61.15
C GLY A 480 -3.09 19.29 61.23
N LYS A 481 -2.41 18.72 62.25
CA LYS A 481 -0.94 18.81 62.40
C LYS A 481 -0.23 18.30 61.15
N GLY A 482 0.58 19.15 60.50
CA GLY A 482 1.34 18.80 59.29
C GLY A 482 0.60 19.04 57.97
N SER A 483 -0.56 19.70 57.98
CA SER A 483 -1.28 20.06 56.76
C SER A 483 -0.50 21.11 55.96
N SER A 484 -0.05 20.73 54.75
CA SER A 484 0.50 21.64 53.74
C SER A 484 -0.57 22.24 52.82
N LYS A 485 -1.84 21.88 53.03
CA LYS A 485 -2.97 22.39 52.25
C LYS A 485 -3.21 23.87 52.61
N LYS A 486 -2.83 24.76 51.69
CA LYS A 486 -3.22 26.16 51.72
C LYS A 486 -4.74 26.25 51.62
N THR A 487 -5.44 26.34 52.74
CA THR A 487 -6.88 26.64 52.73
C THR A 487 -7.03 28.11 52.34
N ALA A 488 -7.62 28.39 51.17
CA ALA A 488 -7.77 29.74 50.60
C ALA A 488 -8.61 30.72 51.45
N ALA A 489 -9.02 30.34 52.66
CA ALA A 489 -10.05 31.04 53.41
C ALA A 489 -9.69 31.32 54.89
N GLY A 490 -8.41 31.29 55.28
CA GLY A 490 -7.89 31.84 56.54
C GLY A 490 -8.84 31.81 57.74
N VAL A 491 -9.09 30.62 58.32
CA VAL A 491 -9.92 30.54 59.54
C VAL A 491 -9.21 31.34 60.64
N ARG A 492 -9.96 32.02 61.50
CA ARG A 492 -9.40 32.80 62.61
C ARG A 492 -9.90 32.17 63.90
N TRP A 493 -10.48 32.89 64.86
CA TRP A 493 -10.88 32.26 66.13
C TRP A 493 -11.64 30.93 65.94
N LEU A 494 -11.25 29.92 66.70
CA LEU A 494 -12.04 28.71 66.93
C LEU A 494 -12.65 28.80 68.32
N ARG A 495 -13.85 28.26 68.50
CA ARG A 495 -14.49 28.21 69.83
C ARG A 495 -13.81 27.26 70.82
N SER A 496 -12.97 26.35 70.32
CA SER A 496 -12.20 25.44 71.16
C SER A 496 -11.04 26.16 71.86
N PRO A 497 -10.79 25.89 73.15
CA PRO A 497 -9.61 26.41 73.85
C PRO A 497 -8.31 25.78 73.31
N SER A 498 -7.19 26.40 73.66
CA SER A 498 -5.84 25.87 73.43
C SER A 498 -5.30 25.19 74.71
N TYR A 499 -4.00 25.29 75.00
CA TYR A 499 -3.37 24.66 76.17
C TYR A 499 -3.90 25.16 77.53
N SER A 500 -4.57 26.32 77.58
CA SER A 500 -5.20 26.88 78.79
C SER A 500 -6.48 27.63 78.45
N GLN A 501 -7.34 27.90 79.44
CA GLN A 501 -8.57 28.70 79.26
C GLN A 501 -8.31 30.20 79.07
N SER A 502 -7.08 30.68 79.30
CA SER A 502 -6.67 32.05 78.94
C SER A 502 -6.22 32.14 77.47
N ASN A 503 -6.33 31.05 76.71
CA ASN A 503 -5.98 30.98 75.29
C ASN A 503 -7.05 30.26 74.46
N ALA A 504 -7.42 30.83 73.32
CA ALA A 504 -8.27 30.17 72.34
C ALA A 504 -7.44 29.66 71.15
N ALA A 505 -7.93 28.59 70.51
CA ALA A 505 -7.34 28.10 69.28
C ALA A 505 -7.68 29.05 68.11
N TYR A 506 -6.77 29.18 67.17
CA TYR A 506 -6.96 29.98 65.96
C TYR A 506 -6.20 29.35 64.79
N VAL A 507 -6.51 29.77 63.57
CA VAL A 507 -5.84 29.30 62.34
C VAL A 507 -5.07 30.46 61.68
N TYR A 508 -3.88 30.20 61.13
CA TYR A 508 -3.04 31.23 60.49
C TYR A 508 -3.31 31.29 58.97
N ILE A 509 -3.06 32.46 58.36
CA ILE A 509 -3.39 32.84 56.96
C ILE A 509 -2.85 31.85 55.89
N VAL A 510 -1.83 31.04 56.19
CA VAL A 510 -1.12 30.18 55.22
C VAL A 510 -1.67 28.74 55.17
N GLY A 511 -2.77 28.43 55.85
CA GLY A 511 -3.34 27.07 55.87
C GLY A 511 -2.50 26.04 56.64
N SER A 512 -1.39 26.49 57.22
CA SER A 512 -0.66 25.79 58.26
C SER A 512 -1.23 26.24 59.61
N ILE A 513 -1.87 25.34 60.37
CA ILE A 513 -2.01 25.59 61.82
C ILE A 513 -0.61 25.46 62.40
N TYR A 514 0.03 26.61 62.61
CA TYR A 514 1.06 26.70 63.62
C TYR A 514 0.36 26.75 64.99
N PHE A 515 0.77 25.88 65.90
CA PHE A 515 0.24 25.74 67.26
C PHE A 515 0.64 26.92 68.16
N TYR A 516 0.24 28.13 67.78
CA TYR A 516 0.29 29.26 68.69
C TYR A 516 -1.11 29.36 69.32
N SER A 517 -1.16 29.23 70.63
CA SER A 517 -2.20 29.81 71.45
C SER A 517 -2.24 31.31 71.23
N ARG A 518 -3.42 31.90 71.06
CA ARG A 518 -3.58 33.35 71.15
C ARG A 518 -4.24 33.70 72.46
N ASN A 519 -3.76 34.76 73.12
CA ASN A 519 -4.42 35.27 74.32
C ASN A 519 -5.83 35.71 73.95
N VAL A 520 -6.79 35.38 74.81
CA VAL A 520 -8.22 35.61 74.52
C VAL A 520 -8.56 37.09 74.31
N ASP A 521 -7.78 38.01 74.88
CA ASP A 521 -7.90 39.47 74.74
C ASP A 521 -7.25 40.07 73.49
N SER A 522 -6.63 39.24 72.64
CA SER A 522 -6.03 39.71 71.40
C SER A 522 -7.05 40.32 70.45
N ASP A 523 -6.82 41.57 70.05
CA ASP A 523 -7.66 42.37 69.16
C ASP A 523 -7.21 42.36 67.68
N SER A 524 -6.32 41.45 67.29
CA SER A 524 -5.83 41.33 65.91
C SER A 524 -6.57 40.29 65.05
N GLU A 525 -7.50 39.55 65.65
CA GLU A 525 -8.11 38.38 65.03
C GLU A 525 -9.49 38.71 64.47
N ALA A 526 -9.65 38.57 63.15
CA ALA A 526 -10.96 38.70 62.54
C ALA A 526 -11.89 37.53 62.89
N VAL A 527 -13.18 37.78 62.85
CA VAL A 527 -14.23 36.84 63.21
C VAL A 527 -14.83 36.27 61.94
N ARG A 528 -14.78 34.94 61.81
CA ARG A 528 -15.37 34.21 60.68
C ARG A 528 -16.51 33.37 61.22
N SER A 529 -17.71 33.92 61.16
CA SER A 529 -18.90 33.33 61.75
C SER A 529 -19.41 32.15 60.94
N ALA A 530 -20.01 31.20 61.65
CA ALA A 530 -20.76 30.08 61.11
C ALA A 530 -22.16 30.05 61.71
N LEU A 531 -23.11 29.54 60.94
CA LEU A 531 -24.51 29.40 61.36
C LEU A 531 -25.19 28.30 60.55
N TRP A 532 -26.22 27.71 61.12
CA TRP A 532 -27.14 26.84 60.38
C TRP A 532 -28.35 27.65 59.93
N VAL A 533 -28.76 27.48 58.67
CA VAL A 533 -30.02 28.01 58.16
C VAL A 533 -30.98 26.89 57.80
N ASP A 534 -32.26 27.17 57.95
CA ASP A 534 -33.35 26.44 57.32
C ASP A 534 -33.50 26.94 55.88
N ILE A 535 -33.18 26.08 54.91
CA ILE A 535 -33.30 26.45 53.50
C ILE A 535 -34.77 26.46 53.05
N GLU A 536 -35.69 25.81 53.79
CA GLU A 536 -37.13 25.86 53.50
C GLU A 536 -37.78 27.19 53.87
N SER A 537 -37.02 28.09 54.50
CA SER A 537 -37.50 29.45 54.76
C SER A 537 -37.83 30.19 53.46
N THR A 538 -38.95 30.91 53.47
CA THR A 538 -39.50 31.64 52.30
C THR A 538 -38.62 32.78 51.78
N ILE A 539 -37.48 33.04 52.43
CA ILE A 539 -36.53 34.08 52.04
C ILE A 539 -35.45 33.57 51.06
N PHE A 540 -35.34 32.25 50.86
CA PHE A 540 -34.31 31.61 50.06
C PHE A 540 -34.82 31.14 48.71
#